data_AF-A0A524DD99-F1
#
_entry.id   AF-A0A524DD99-F1
#
_cell.length_a   1.000
_cell.length_b   1.000
_cell.length_c   1.000
_cell.angle_alpha   90.00
_cell.angle_beta   90.00
_cell.angle_gamma   90.00
#
_symmetry.space_group_name_H-M   'P 1'
#
loop_
_entity.id
_entity.type
_entity.pdbx_description
1 polymer ?
#
loop_
_entity_poly.entity_id
_entity_poly.type
_entity_poly.pdbx_seq_one_letter_code
_entity_poly.pdbx_strand_id
1 'polypeptide(L)'
;MEKECTELKTECTHEPILDEVRGEYICSRCGLVIEKQYVVPSYQMNENNTNNFNSSKHYVALGKRLNMVDGLGSFIDYQYNSRFSDASGKSLSANKQVLYKRLKYFYDIRSRYVNQETDYNIFNLLNRVVNHLKLSDNIRDRAAYFYNKITSEVSKEDITNHIILIAMCIFIAIREYKHNAPITIQEIAEIFENLGHRVSPRTIIREIQKVKPIVGDIFTTKTRKSEDYINRIVSKVINSNKVLDRLFKYKEEVNNYKIYLQKKSYEILEDIKLKIRGGRNPYIFAVAILYTGDQLLSKIKNRRAILTQKILSEVCDCAEYSIRDHYKFIKENYIR
;
A
#
# COMPACT_ATOMS: atom_id res chain seq x y z
N MET A 1 -2.88 -8.71 -28.20
CA MET A 1 -1.64 -9.26 -28.79
C MET A 1 -1.48 -10.67 -28.27
N GLU A 2 -2.19 -11.57 -28.93
CA GLU A 2 -1.93 -13.00 -28.81
C GLU A 2 -0.46 -13.19 -29.20
N LYS A 3 0.34 -13.76 -28.29
CA LYS A 3 1.65 -14.25 -28.67
C LYS A 3 1.37 -15.43 -29.58
N GLU A 4 1.54 -15.25 -30.88
CA GLU A 4 1.86 -16.36 -31.75
C GLU A 4 3.14 -16.99 -31.19
N CYS A 5 2.99 -18.03 -30.37
CA CYS A 5 4.06 -18.99 -30.19
C CYS A 5 4.16 -19.70 -31.53
N THR A 6 4.95 -19.12 -32.44
CA THR A 6 5.40 -19.83 -33.63
C THR A 6 6.15 -21.06 -33.11
N GLU A 7 5.50 -22.22 -33.18
CA GLU A 7 6.14 -23.51 -32.96
C GLU A 7 7.30 -23.58 -33.95
N LEU A 8 8.52 -23.38 -33.45
CA LEU A 8 9.74 -23.51 -34.22
C LEU A 8 9.78 -24.95 -34.73
N LYS A 9 9.42 -25.14 -36.01
CA LYS A 9 9.42 -26.46 -36.65
C LYS A 9 10.86 -26.90 -36.79
N THR A 10 11.30 -27.73 -35.85
CA THR A 10 12.56 -28.44 -35.90
C THR A 10 12.34 -29.79 -36.58
N GLU A 11 13.27 -30.21 -37.44
CA GLU A 11 13.35 -31.59 -37.95
C GLU A 11 13.71 -32.60 -36.83
N CYS A 12 13.93 -32.09 -35.63
CA CYS A 12 14.42 -32.78 -34.46
C CYS A 12 13.42 -32.58 -33.31
N THR A 13 12.93 -33.66 -32.70
CA THR A 13 11.92 -33.65 -31.62
C THR A 13 12.44 -33.26 -30.24
N HIS A 14 13.70 -32.81 -30.15
CA HIS A 14 14.35 -32.51 -28.88
C HIS A 14 14.20 -31.03 -28.50
N GLU A 15 14.12 -30.76 -27.20
CA GLU A 15 14.00 -29.40 -26.68
C GLU A 15 15.28 -28.57 -26.95
N PRO A 16 15.14 -27.36 -27.51
CA PRO A 16 16.26 -26.46 -27.74
C PRO A 16 16.73 -25.77 -26.46
N ILE A 17 18.04 -25.56 -26.35
CA ILE A 17 18.69 -24.78 -25.28
C ILE A 17 19.21 -23.48 -25.89
N LEU A 18 19.09 -22.37 -25.15
CA LEU A 18 19.70 -21.10 -25.53
C LEU A 18 21.19 -21.09 -25.17
N ASP A 19 22.06 -20.93 -26.17
CA ASP A 19 23.46 -20.58 -25.93
C ASP A 19 23.55 -19.06 -25.70
N GLU A 20 23.64 -18.66 -24.42
CA GLU A 20 23.69 -17.25 -24.01
C GLU A 20 24.91 -16.51 -24.56
N VAL A 21 26.01 -17.21 -24.88
CA VAL A 21 27.25 -16.58 -25.35
C VAL A 21 27.15 -16.21 -26.83
N ARG A 22 26.48 -17.05 -27.62
CA ARG A 22 26.33 -16.86 -29.07
C ARG A 22 24.98 -16.27 -29.48
N GLY A 23 23.99 -16.31 -28.58
CA GLY A 23 22.64 -15.86 -28.87
C GLY A 23 21.92 -16.76 -29.87
N GLU A 24 22.13 -18.07 -29.78
CA GLU A 24 21.57 -19.06 -30.71
C GLU A 24 20.76 -20.11 -29.95
N TYR A 25 19.65 -20.58 -30.52
CA TYR A 25 18.93 -21.75 -29.99
C TYR A 25 19.51 -23.01 -30.62
N ILE A 26 20.11 -23.86 -29.78
CA ILE A 26 20.84 -25.07 -30.18
C ILE A 26 20.11 -26.29 -29.63
N CYS A 27 19.93 -27.31 -30.45
CA CYS A 27 19.48 -28.61 -29.97
C CYS A 27 20.57 -29.27 -29.11
N SER A 28 20.22 -29.62 -27.87
CA SER A 28 21.12 -30.25 -26.88
C SER A 28 21.78 -31.57 -27.35
N ARG A 29 21.14 -32.30 -28.27
CA ARG A 29 21.55 -33.64 -28.67
C ARG A 29 22.23 -33.72 -30.04
N CYS A 30 21.71 -33.00 -31.04
CA CYS A 30 22.27 -33.03 -32.40
C CYS A 30 23.11 -31.80 -32.75
N GLY A 31 23.11 -30.75 -31.90
CA GLY A 31 23.86 -29.52 -32.15
C GLY A 31 23.30 -28.65 -33.28
N LEU A 32 22.09 -28.96 -33.77
CA LEU A 32 21.44 -28.16 -34.81
C LEU A 32 21.07 -26.78 -34.26
N VAL A 33 21.51 -25.74 -34.96
CA VAL A 33 21.13 -24.34 -34.70
C VAL A 33 19.80 -24.07 -35.40
N ILE A 34 18.77 -23.75 -34.62
CA ILE A 34 17.38 -23.63 -35.11
C ILE A 34 17.12 -22.23 -35.66
N GLU A 35 17.54 -21.21 -34.92
CA GLU A 35 17.47 -19.81 -35.33
C GLU A 35 18.71 -19.05 -34.89
N LYS A 36 19.14 -18.11 -35.74
CA LYS A 36 20.15 -17.11 -35.40
C LYS A 36 19.46 -15.78 -35.19
N GLN A 37 19.12 -15.46 -33.94
CA GLN A 37 19.11 -14.11 -33.38
C GLN A 37 18.36 -14.11 -32.04
N TYR A 38 19.04 -14.56 -30.99
CA TYR A 38 18.82 -13.96 -29.68
C TYR A 38 19.76 -12.76 -29.58
N VAL A 39 19.30 -11.60 -30.06
CA VAL A 39 19.99 -10.35 -29.77
C VAL A 39 19.64 -10.00 -28.33
N VAL A 40 20.65 -9.96 -27.47
CA VAL A 40 20.50 -9.39 -26.12
C VAL A 40 19.81 -8.03 -26.29
N PRO A 41 18.69 -7.75 -25.59
CA PRO A 41 17.99 -6.49 -25.75
C PRO A 41 19.01 -5.35 -25.61
N SER A 42 18.94 -4.35 -26.50
CA SER A 42 19.89 -3.22 -26.54
C SER A 42 19.98 -2.42 -25.24
N TYR A 43 19.07 -2.70 -24.32
CA TYR A 43 19.03 -2.17 -22.98
C TYR A 43 18.57 -3.27 -22.01
N GLN A 44 19.38 -3.56 -20.99
CA GLN A 44 18.96 -4.36 -19.85
C GLN A 44 18.69 -3.47 -18.64
N MET A 45 17.55 -3.68 -17.97
CA MET A 45 17.29 -3.07 -16.67
C MET A 45 18.34 -3.59 -15.67
N ASN A 46 19.11 -2.68 -15.07
CA ASN A 46 20.15 -2.94 -14.04
C ASN A 46 21.53 -3.45 -14.52
N GLU A 47 21.89 -3.33 -15.81
CA GLU A 47 23.26 -3.64 -16.28
C GLU A 47 24.34 -2.67 -15.73
N ASN A 48 23.93 -1.49 -15.26
CA ASN A 48 24.83 -0.55 -14.61
C ASN A 48 25.06 -0.96 -13.15
N ASN A 49 26.11 -1.77 -12.91
CA ASN A 49 26.69 -2.10 -11.59
C ASN A 49 27.18 -0.88 -10.78
N THR A 50 26.99 0.35 -11.27
CA THR A 50 27.26 1.53 -10.46
C THR A 50 26.16 1.67 -9.42
N ASN A 51 26.51 1.56 -8.13
CA ASN A 51 25.65 1.74 -6.95
C ASN A 51 24.85 3.07 -6.88
N ASN A 52 24.85 3.87 -7.93
CA ASN A 52 23.97 5.01 -8.12
C ASN A 52 22.59 4.56 -8.63
N PHE A 53 21.85 3.84 -7.78
CA PHE A 53 20.45 3.46 -8.00
C PHE A 53 19.48 4.65 -8.19
N ASN A 54 19.94 5.89 -7.97
CA ASN A 54 19.18 7.14 -8.16
C ASN A 54 19.43 7.82 -9.52
N SER A 55 20.15 7.19 -10.44
CA SER A 55 20.34 7.74 -11.77
C SER A 55 19.06 7.55 -12.60
N SER A 56 18.24 8.60 -12.69
CA SER A 56 17.11 8.72 -13.63
C SER A 56 17.51 8.70 -15.12
N LYS A 57 18.69 8.17 -15.45
CA LYS A 57 19.25 8.02 -16.81
C LYS A 57 18.87 6.68 -17.43
N HIS A 58 17.61 6.26 -17.25
CA HIS A 58 17.08 5.19 -18.06
C HIS A 58 16.74 5.80 -19.43
N TYR A 59 17.50 5.44 -20.46
CA TYR A 59 17.33 5.96 -21.82
C TYR A 59 16.10 5.38 -22.53
N VAL A 60 15.38 4.47 -21.87
CA VAL A 60 14.20 3.79 -22.39
C VAL A 60 13.04 3.97 -21.41
N ALA A 61 11.83 4.08 -21.95
CA ALA A 61 10.62 4.10 -21.13
C ALA A 61 10.53 2.81 -20.28
N LEU A 62 10.21 2.95 -18.99
CA LEU A 62 10.04 1.85 -18.02
C LEU A 62 8.85 0.91 -18.33
N GLY A 63 8.21 1.06 -19.49
CA GLY A 63 6.97 0.38 -19.84
C GLY A 63 5.75 0.93 -19.09
N LYS A 64 4.64 0.19 -19.17
CA LYS A 64 3.37 0.57 -18.54
C LYS A 64 3.46 0.34 -17.03
N ARG A 65 3.52 1.43 -16.26
CA ARG A 65 3.45 1.39 -14.80
C ARG A 65 1.99 1.23 -14.34
N LEU A 66 1.79 0.54 -13.22
CA LEU A 66 0.45 0.30 -12.69
C LEU A 66 -0.13 1.52 -11.97
N ASN A 67 0.73 2.27 -11.28
CA ASN A 67 0.41 3.33 -10.31
C ASN A 67 0.41 4.75 -10.91
N MET A 68 0.51 4.87 -12.23
CA MET A 68 0.59 6.12 -12.96
C MET A 68 0.01 5.92 -14.36
N VAL A 69 -0.66 6.95 -14.89
CA VAL A 69 -0.96 6.99 -16.32
C VAL A 69 0.31 7.38 -17.06
N ASP A 70 0.89 6.44 -17.80
CA ASP A 70 1.93 6.73 -18.76
C ASP A 70 1.28 7.25 -20.05
N GLY A 71 1.48 8.53 -20.34
CA GLY A 71 1.04 9.14 -21.58
C GLY A 71 2.18 9.23 -22.60
N LEU A 72 1.82 9.17 -23.89
CA LEU A 72 2.77 9.34 -24.99
C LEU A 72 3.33 10.78 -25.01
N GLY A 73 4.62 10.92 -25.35
CA GLY A 73 5.31 12.20 -25.50
C GLY A 73 6.27 12.58 -24.37
N SER A 74 7.13 13.57 -24.63
CA SER A 74 8.09 14.14 -23.67
C SER A 74 7.52 15.36 -22.94
N PHE A 75 8.02 15.65 -21.75
CA PHE A 75 7.67 16.87 -21.01
C PHE A 75 8.55 18.04 -21.47
N ILE A 76 7.99 19.24 -21.52
CA ILE A 76 8.77 20.46 -21.73
C ILE A 76 9.41 20.83 -20.38
N ASP A 77 10.65 20.38 -20.20
CA ASP A 77 11.43 20.56 -18.96
C ASP A 77 10.83 19.78 -17.76
N TYR A 78 11.44 19.89 -16.57
CA TYR A 78 10.95 19.26 -15.35
C TYR A 78 9.59 19.82 -14.92
N GLN A 79 8.68 18.96 -14.45
CA GLN A 79 7.29 19.33 -14.11
C GLN A 79 7.18 20.59 -13.21
N TYR A 80 8.00 20.70 -12.16
CA TYR A 80 7.95 21.81 -11.20
C TYR A 80 8.86 22.99 -11.55
N ASN A 81 9.50 23.01 -12.73
CA ASN A 81 10.35 24.12 -13.13
C ASN A 81 9.53 25.26 -13.75
N SER A 82 9.75 26.49 -13.26
CA SER A 82 9.13 27.73 -13.74
C SER A 82 10.07 28.59 -14.59
N ARG A 83 11.36 28.26 -14.63
CA ARG A 83 12.37 29.00 -15.40
C ARG A 83 13.07 28.08 -16.38
N PHE A 84 12.91 28.39 -17.67
CA PHE A 84 13.54 27.63 -18.73
C PHE A 84 14.95 28.12 -19.00
N SER A 85 15.86 27.17 -19.17
CA SER A 85 17.26 27.41 -19.52
C SER A 85 17.61 26.70 -20.81
N ASP A 86 18.58 27.24 -21.53
CA ASP A 86 19.17 26.61 -22.71
C ASP A 86 20.05 25.42 -22.31
N ALA A 87 20.53 24.63 -23.28
CA ALA A 87 21.41 23.48 -23.06
C ALA A 87 22.68 23.84 -22.26
N SER A 88 23.17 25.08 -22.40
CA SER A 88 24.30 25.60 -21.64
C SER A 88 23.95 26.12 -20.23
N GLY A 89 22.70 25.97 -19.78
CA GLY A 89 22.22 26.43 -18.47
C GLY A 89 21.89 27.93 -18.38
N LYS A 90 22.03 28.69 -19.47
CA LYS A 90 21.69 30.13 -19.50
C LYS A 90 20.18 30.32 -19.55
N SER A 91 19.65 31.27 -18.76
CA SER A 91 18.21 31.58 -18.76
C SER A 91 17.77 32.15 -20.10
N LEU A 92 16.62 31.69 -20.61
CA LEU A 92 16.04 32.22 -21.84
C LEU A 92 15.57 33.69 -21.66
N SER A 93 15.57 34.45 -22.76
CA SER A 93 15.02 35.81 -22.84
C SER A 93 13.55 35.86 -22.37
N ALA A 94 13.09 37.00 -21.84
CA ALA A 94 11.73 37.16 -21.30
C ALA A 94 10.61 36.69 -22.26
N ASN A 95 10.69 37.05 -23.55
CA ASN A 95 9.70 36.64 -24.55
C ASN A 95 9.65 35.12 -24.73
N LYS A 96 10.82 34.46 -24.80
CA LYS A 96 10.93 33.00 -24.87
C LYS A 96 10.43 32.33 -23.60
N GLN A 97 10.70 32.89 -22.41
CA GLN A 97 10.17 32.37 -21.16
C GLN A 97 8.64 32.32 -21.18
N VAL A 98 7.98 33.41 -21.62
CA VAL A 98 6.52 33.45 -21.73
C VAL A 98 6.01 32.43 -22.75
N LEU A 99 6.68 32.30 -23.90
CA LEU A 99 6.35 31.30 -24.92
C LEU A 99 6.39 29.88 -24.35
N TYR A 100 7.52 29.47 -23.75
CA TYR A 100 7.66 28.12 -23.20
C TYR A 100 6.74 27.87 -22.00
N LYS A 101 6.44 28.89 -21.18
CA LYS A 101 5.41 28.77 -20.12
C LYS A 101 4.05 28.45 -20.69
N ARG A 102 3.65 29.14 -21.77
CA ARG A 102 2.39 28.86 -22.47
C ARG A 102 2.40 27.46 -23.07
N LEU A 103 3.44 27.09 -23.80
CA LEU A 103 3.57 25.76 -24.40
C LEU A 103 3.50 24.67 -23.33
N LYS A 104 4.27 24.80 -22.24
CA LYS A 104 4.26 23.86 -21.12
C LYS A 104 2.85 23.68 -20.54
N TYR A 105 2.14 24.79 -20.30
CA TYR A 105 0.78 24.75 -19.78
C TYR A 105 -0.20 23.99 -20.70
N PHE A 106 -0.10 24.20 -22.02
CA PHE A 106 -1.00 23.55 -22.98
C PHE A 106 -0.64 22.10 -23.28
N TYR A 107 0.64 21.78 -23.46
CA TYR A 107 1.08 20.48 -23.99
C TYR A 107 1.39 19.44 -22.92
N ASP A 108 1.93 19.81 -21.74
CA ASP A 108 2.43 18.81 -20.78
C ASP A 108 1.31 17.93 -20.20
N ILE A 109 0.17 18.54 -19.85
CA ILE A 109 -0.93 17.85 -19.16
C ILE A 109 -2.08 17.59 -20.13
N ARG A 110 -2.59 18.63 -20.80
CA ARG A 110 -3.86 18.55 -21.54
C ARG A 110 -3.76 17.62 -22.74
N SER A 111 -2.71 17.74 -23.56
CA SER A 111 -2.55 16.89 -24.75
C SER A 111 -2.20 15.44 -24.42
N ARG A 112 -1.60 15.19 -23.26
CA ARG A 112 -1.09 13.87 -22.88
C ARG A 112 -2.16 12.95 -22.29
N TYR A 113 -3.03 13.50 -21.45
CA TYR A 113 -4.00 12.72 -20.68
C TYR A 113 -5.42 12.76 -21.26
N VAL A 114 -5.57 13.19 -22.52
CA VAL A 114 -6.87 13.17 -23.21
C VAL A 114 -7.47 11.76 -23.12
N ASN A 115 -8.73 11.65 -22.67
CA ASN A 115 -9.47 10.41 -22.41
C ASN A 115 -9.01 9.57 -21.18
N GLN A 116 -7.96 9.98 -20.47
CA GLN A 116 -7.42 9.32 -19.27
C GLN A 116 -7.25 10.28 -18.08
N GLU A 117 -7.90 11.45 -18.14
CA GLU A 117 -7.80 12.49 -17.10
C GLU A 117 -8.27 11.99 -15.73
N THR A 118 -9.34 11.18 -15.71
CA THR A 118 -9.88 10.56 -14.51
C THR A 118 -8.83 9.67 -13.85
N ASP A 119 -8.22 8.77 -14.61
CA ASP A 119 -7.23 7.82 -14.09
C ASP A 119 -5.97 8.55 -13.62
N TYR A 120 -5.52 9.58 -14.35
CA TYR A 120 -4.41 10.44 -13.93
C TYR A 120 -4.68 11.10 -12.56
N ASN A 121 -5.87 11.70 -12.40
CA ASN A 121 -6.27 12.33 -11.14
C ASN A 121 -6.37 11.32 -10.01
N ILE A 122 -6.90 10.12 -10.28
CA ILE A 122 -7.06 9.06 -9.29
C ILE A 122 -5.72 8.47 -8.85
N PHE A 123 -4.78 8.23 -9.76
CA PHE A 123 -3.45 7.77 -9.38
C PHE A 123 -2.65 8.84 -8.64
N ASN A 124 -2.80 10.11 -9.00
CA ASN A 124 -2.24 11.21 -8.20
C ASN A 124 -2.84 11.24 -6.78
N LEU A 125 -4.15 11.02 -6.66
CA LEU A 125 -4.82 10.92 -5.36
C LEU A 125 -4.33 9.71 -4.58
N LEU A 126 -4.22 8.53 -5.20
CA LEU A 126 -3.65 7.31 -4.61
C LEU A 126 -2.27 7.59 -4.04
N ASN A 127 -1.39 8.22 -4.82
CA ASN A 127 -0.02 8.54 -4.39
C ASN A 127 -0.02 9.47 -3.17
N ARG A 128 -0.89 10.49 -3.14
CA ARG A 128 -1.04 11.37 -1.97
C ARG A 128 -1.53 10.60 -0.75
N VAL A 129 -2.58 9.78 -0.89
CA VAL A 129 -3.15 9.00 0.23
C VAL A 129 -2.14 8.00 0.79
N VAL A 130 -1.42 7.27 -0.06
CA VAL A 130 -0.37 6.31 0.33
C VAL A 130 0.74 7.03 1.11
N ASN A 131 1.18 8.19 0.63
CA ASN A 131 2.20 9.00 1.31
C ASN A 131 1.71 9.50 2.68
N HIS A 132 0.46 9.96 2.79
CA HIS A 132 -0.14 10.38 4.06
C HIS A 132 -0.26 9.22 5.05
N LEU A 133 -0.65 8.03 4.59
CA LEU A 133 -0.72 6.81 5.41
C LEU A 133 0.65 6.18 5.70
N LYS A 134 1.72 6.67 5.07
CA LYS A 134 3.08 6.08 5.10
C LYS A 134 3.07 4.60 4.74
N LEU A 135 2.33 4.24 3.70
CA LEU A 135 2.23 2.88 3.19
C LEU A 135 3.41 2.55 2.28
N SER A 136 3.74 1.26 2.17
CA SER A 136 4.77 0.80 1.24
C SER A 136 4.32 0.88 -0.21
N ASP A 137 5.28 1.03 -1.12
CA ASP A 137 5.06 1.06 -2.57
C ASP A 137 4.34 -0.20 -3.08
N ASN A 138 4.59 -1.35 -2.47
CA ASN A 138 3.89 -2.60 -2.78
C ASN A 138 2.38 -2.48 -2.61
N ILE A 139 1.90 -1.78 -1.56
CA ILE A 139 0.47 -1.60 -1.30
C ILE A 139 -0.14 -0.65 -2.33
N ARG A 140 0.60 0.42 -2.68
CA ARG A 140 0.21 1.35 -3.76
C ARG A 140 0.01 0.59 -5.06
N ASP A 141 0.99 -0.22 -5.46
CA ASP A 141 0.96 -0.90 -6.74
C ASP A 141 -0.12 -1.99 -6.78
N ARG A 142 -0.38 -2.67 -5.65
CA ARG A 142 -1.53 -3.59 -5.53
C ARG A 142 -2.87 -2.87 -5.59
N ALA A 143 -3.03 -1.72 -4.93
CA ALA A 143 -4.24 -0.92 -5.03
C ALA A 143 -4.48 -0.43 -6.46
N ALA A 144 -3.41 -0.01 -7.15
CA ALA A 144 -3.46 0.40 -8.54
C ALA A 144 -3.80 -0.75 -9.48
N TYR A 145 -3.26 -1.95 -9.24
CA TYR A 145 -3.63 -3.17 -9.96
C TYR A 145 -5.14 -3.46 -9.84
N PHE A 146 -5.70 -3.39 -8.62
CA PHE A 146 -7.12 -3.62 -8.41
C PHE A 146 -7.98 -2.58 -9.13
N TYR A 147 -7.62 -1.30 -9.05
CA TYR A 147 -8.33 -0.25 -9.76
C TYR A 147 -8.35 -0.51 -11.27
N ASN A 148 -7.18 -0.76 -11.87
CA ASN A 148 -7.05 -1.04 -13.31
C ASN A 148 -7.88 -2.25 -13.74
N LYS A 149 -7.87 -3.32 -12.92
CA LYS A 149 -8.65 -4.53 -13.18
C LYS A 149 -10.15 -4.26 -13.18
N ILE A 150 -10.64 -3.52 -12.18
CA ILE A 150 -12.06 -3.17 -12.11
C ILE A 150 -12.46 -2.31 -13.30
N THR A 151 -11.66 -1.30 -13.65
CA THR A 151 -11.96 -0.43 -14.80
C THR A 151 -11.88 -1.15 -16.15
N SER A 152 -11.22 -2.31 -16.24
CA SER A 152 -11.20 -3.13 -17.46
C SER A 152 -12.40 -4.08 -17.57
N GLU A 153 -12.98 -4.48 -16.44
CA GLU A 153 -14.09 -5.46 -16.40
C GLU A 153 -15.46 -4.78 -16.27
N VAL A 154 -15.52 -3.61 -15.64
CA VAL A 154 -16.75 -2.84 -15.41
C VAL A 154 -16.89 -1.75 -16.48
N SER A 155 -18.09 -1.57 -17.01
CA SER A 155 -18.37 -0.46 -17.93
C SER A 155 -18.15 0.89 -17.22
N LYS A 156 -17.62 1.89 -17.95
CA LYS A 156 -17.34 3.21 -17.35
C LYS A 156 -18.60 3.89 -16.80
N GLU A 157 -19.77 3.56 -17.35
CA GLU A 157 -21.07 4.13 -16.98
C GLU A 157 -21.56 3.60 -15.62
N ASP A 158 -21.19 2.38 -15.25
CA ASP A 158 -21.54 1.78 -13.96
C ASP A 158 -20.69 2.34 -12.80
N ILE A 159 -19.51 2.89 -13.11
CA ILE A 159 -18.60 3.49 -12.12
C ILE A 159 -19.05 4.92 -11.82
N THR A 160 -19.98 5.06 -10.88
CA THR A 160 -20.48 6.38 -10.47
C THR A 160 -19.44 7.28 -9.80
N ASN A 161 -18.44 6.71 -9.11
CA ASN A 161 -17.44 7.51 -8.38
C ASN A 161 -16.08 6.81 -8.26
N HIS A 162 -15.11 7.25 -9.07
CA HIS A 162 -13.75 6.72 -9.06
C HIS A 162 -12.99 6.98 -7.74
N ILE A 163 -13.33 8.03 -6.99
CA ILE A 163 -12.68 8.35 -5.71
C ILE A 163 -13.04 7.31 -4.64
N ILE A 164 -14.31 6.92 -4.58
CA ILE A 164 -14.74 5.86 -3.65
C ILE A 164 -14.17 4.51 -4.10
N LEU A 165 -14.08 4.29 -5.43
CA LEU A 165 -13.48 3.10 -5.99
C LEU A 165 -12.01 2.94 -5.60
N ILE A 166 -11.19 4.00 -5.69
CA ILE A 166 -9.79 3.92 -5.29
C ILE A 166 -9.63 3.76 -3.76
N ALA A 167 -10.48 4.42 -2.96
CA ALA A 167 -10.50 4.22 -1.51
C ALA A 167 -10.80 2.75 -1.15
N MET A 168 -11.71 2.13 -1.89
CA MET A 168 -12.03 0.71 -1.79
C MET A 168 -10.84 -0.18 -2.18
N CYS A 169 -10.17 0.11 -3.30
CA CYS A 169 -8.99 -0.64 -3.76
C CYS A 169 -7.84 -0.58 -2.74
N ILE A 170 -7.58 0.60 -2.15
CA ILE A 170 -6.60 0.78 -1.08
C ILE A 170 -6.98 -0.08 0.13
N PHE A 171 -8.25 -0.07 0.53
CA PHE A 171 -8.71 -0.86 1.67
C PHE A 171 -8.55 -2.38 1.45
N ILE A 172 -8.84 -2.88 0.25
CA ILE A 172 -8.64 -4.28 -0.11
C ILE A 172 -7.14 -4.63 -0.11
N ALA A 173 -6.30 -3.81 -0.75
CA ALA A 173 -4.85 -4.01 -0.76
C ALA A 173 -4.30 -4.06 0.66
N ILE A 174 -4.68 -3.10 1.51
CA ILE A 174 -4.31 -3.10 2.93
C ILE A 174 -4.71 -4.42 3.59
N ARG A 175 -5.94 -4.92 3.40
CA ARG A 175 -6.39 -6.20 3.98
C ARG A 175 -5.54 -7.40 3.54
N GLU A 176 -5.01 -7.40 2.33
CA GLU A 176 -4.13 -8.46 1.83
C GLU A 176 -2.81 -8.54 2.64
N TYR A 177 -2.22 -7.39 2.97
CA TYR A 177 -0.93 -7.28 3.65
C TYR A 177 -0.95 -7.45 5.18
N LYS A 178 -2.13 -7.62 5.81
CA LYS A 178 -2.29 -7.94 7.25
C LYS A 178 -1.41 -7.06 8.18
N HIS A 179 -0.50 -7.67 8.96
CA HIS A 179 0.39 -7.01 9.92
C HIS A 179 1.29 -5.92 9.30
N ASN A 180 1.57 -6.00 7.99
CA ASN A 180 2.41 -5.00 7.32
C ASN A 180 1.67 -3.67 7.07
N ALA A 181 0.33 -3.70 7.15
CA ALA A 181 -0.51 -2.52 6.97
C ALA A 181 -1.70 -2.52 7.95
N PRO A 182 -1.49 -2.32 9.26
CA PRO A 182 -2.55 -2.40 10.26
C PRO A 182 -3.38 -1.10 10.33
N ILE A 183 -3.97 -0.69 9.21
CA ILE A 183 -4.76 0.55 9.07
C ILE A 183 -6.26 0.23 9.14
N THR A 184 -7.03 1.09 9.82
CA THR A 184 -8.48 0.94 9.93
C THR A 184 -9.20 1.61 8.76
N ILE A 185 -10.45 1.21 8.50
CA ILE A 185 -11.27 1.86 7.46
C ILE A 185 -11.60 3.33 7.80
N GLN A 186 -11.63 3.66 9.09
CA GLN A 186 -11.87 5.02 9.58
C GLN A 186 -10.69 5.94 9.22
N GLU A 187 -9.46 5.48 9.48
CA GLU A 187 -8.24 6.22 9.13
C GLU A 187 -8.15 6.50 7.61
N ILE A 188 -8.58 5.57 6.76
CA ILE A 188 -8.66 5.80 5.32
C ILE A 188 -9.66 6.92 5.02
N ALA A 189 -10.89 6.81 5.54
CA ALA A 189 -11.93 7.79 5.31
C ALA A 189 -11.53 9.21 5.76
N GLU A 190 -10.91 9.33 6.93
CA GLU A 190 -10.40 10.60 7.48
C GLU A 190 -9.36 11.24 6.56
N ILE A 191 -8.47 10.46 5.95
CA ILE A 191 -7.46 11.01 5.03
C ILE A 191 -8.08 11.48 3.73
N PHE A 192 -9.07 10.76 3.20
CA PHE A 192 -9.82 11.24 2.04
C PHE A 192 -10.56 12.54 2.36
N GLU A 193 -11.15 12.65 3.56
CA GLU A 193 -11.81 13.88 4.03
C GLU A 193 -10.82 15.04 4.18
N ASN A 194 -9.64 14.81 4.75
CA ASN A 194 -8.55 15.78 4.85
C ASN A 194 -8.05 16.28 3.48
N LEU A 195 -8.14 15.43 2.45
CA LEU A 195 -7.82 15.79 1.07
C LEU A 195 -8.99 16.47 0.33
N GLY A 196 -10.12 16.71 1.01
CA GLY A 196 -11.29 17.39 0.46
C GLY A 196 -12.32 16.48 -0.22
N HIS A 197 -12.24 15.17 0.00
CA HIS A 197 -13.13 14.18 -0.62
C HIS A 197 -14.12 13.60 0.39
N ARG A 198 -15.41 13.53 -0.01
CA ARG A 198 -16.47 12.96 0.83
C ARG A 198 -16.48 11.43 0.73
N VAL A 199 -15.68 10.77 1.56
CA VAL A 199 -15.62 9.30 1.63
C VAL A 199 -15.95 8.85 3.05
N SER A 200 -16.94 7.97 3.19
CA SER A 200 -17.30 7.37 4.48
C SER A 200 -16.93 5.88 4.51
N PRO A 201 -16.72 5.27 5.69
CA PRO A 201 -16.52 3.83 5.80
C PRO A 201 -17.68 3.02 5.20
N ARG A 202 -18.91 3.52 5.33
CA ARG A 202 -20.12 2.86 4.79
C ARG A 202 -20.12 2.87 3.26
N THR A 203 -19.73 3.98 2.63
CA THR A 203 -19.65 4.07 1.17
C THR A 203 -18.58 3.12 0.62
N ILE A 204 -17.43 3.01 1.28
CA ILE A 204 -16.38 2.04 0.89
C ILE A 204 -16.94 0.62 0.93
N ILE A 205 -17.60 0.23 2.03
CA ILE A 205 -18.17 -1.13 2.16
C ILE A 205 -19.27 -1.39 1.12
N ARG A 206 -20.13 -0.40 0.84
CA ARG A 206 -21.16 -0.52 -0.20
C ARG A 206 -20.56 -0.75 -1.57
N GLU A 207 -19.49 -0.04 -1.92
CA GLU A 207 -18.80 -0.24 -3.20
C GLU A 207 -18.13 -1.62 -3.28
N ILE A 208 -17.58 -2.16 -2.18
CA ILE A 208 -17.08 -3.54 -2.15
C ILE A 208 -18.20 -4.52 -2.50
N GLN A 209 -19.38 -4.36 -1.91
CA GLN A 209 -20.52 -5.25 -2.16
C GLN A 209 -20.99 -5.21 -3.62
N LYS A 210 -20.95 -4.04 -4.25
CA LYS A 210 -21.32 -3.86 -5.66
C LYS A 210 -20.31 -4.47 -6.63
N VAL A 211 -19.02 -4.32 -6.36
CA VAL A 211 -17.95 -4.78 -7.28
C VAL A 211 -17.66 -6.27 -7.11
N LYS A 212 -17.86 -6.83 -5.90
CA LYS A 212 -17.63 -8.24 -5.59
C LYS A 212 -18.25 -9.23 -6.60
N PRO A 213 -19.51 -9.12 -7.05
CA PRO A 213 -20.07 -10.05 -8.03
C PRO A 213 -19.40 -10.00 -9.40
N ILE A 214 -18.79 -8.86 -9.79
CA ILE A 214 -18.23 -8.66 -11.12
C ILE A 214 -16.85 -9.30 -11.23
N VAL A 215 -16.00 -9.03 -10.24
CA VAL A 215 -14.57 -9.43 -10.26
C VAL A 215 -14.33 -10.74 -9.50
N GLY A 216 -15.38 -11.32 -8.90
CA GLY A 216 -15.34 -12.63 -8.25
C GLY A 216 -14.40 -12.72 -7.04
N ASP A 217 -13.80 -13.90 -6.86
CA ASP A 217 -13.04 -14.27 -5.66
C ASP A 217 -11.68 -13.55 -5.51
N ILE A 218 -11.24 -12.80 -6.52
CA ILE A 218 -10.04 -11.96 -6.46
C ILE A 218 -10.13 -10.97 -5.28
N PHE A 219 -11.34 -10.56 -4.91
CA PHE A 219 -11.61 -9.68 -3.78
C PHE A 219 -12.06 -10.39 -2.50
N THR A 220 -11.73 -11.68 -2.33
CA THR A 220 -12.03 -12.41 -1.09
C THR A 220 -11.24 -11.79 0.08
N THR A 221 -11.84 -10.80 0.73
CA THR A 221 -11.21 -10.12 1.84
C THR A 221 -11.12 -11.07 3.02
N LYS A 222 -9.91 -11.50 3.38
CA LYS A 222 -9.67 -12.16 4.66
C LYS A 222 -10.09 -11.20 5.77
N THR A 223 -10.87 -11.69 6.72
CA THR A 223 -11.25 -10.90 7.89
C THR A 223 -9.99 -10.56 8.69
N ARG A 224 -9.91 -9.31 9.14
CA ARG A 224 -8.80 -8.85 9.96
C ARG A 224 -8.83 -9.51 11.32
N LYS A 225 -7.66 -9.93 11.79
CA LYS A 225 -7.51 -10.52 13.12
C LYS A 225 -7.07 -9.44 14.11
N SER A 226 -7.27 -9.68 15.40
CA SER A 226 -6.85 -8.73 16.45
C SER A 226 -5.33 -8.66 16.57
N GLU A 227 -4.66 -9.78 16.29
CA GLU A 227 -3.22 -9.98 16.20
C GLU A 227 -2.58 -8.98 15.22
N ASP A 228 -3.30 -8.61 14.15
CA ASP A 228 -2.83 -7.68 13.11
C ASP A 228 -2.50 -6.31 13.69
N TYR A 229 -3.24 -5.87 14.72
CA TYR A 229 -3.17 -4.50 15.23
C TYR A 229 -2.24 -4.31 16.42
N ILE A 230 -1.85 -5.38 17.14
CA ILE A 230 -1.07 -5.28 18.39
C ILE A 230 0.15 -4.39 18.22
N ASN A 231 0.99 -4.67 17.22
CA ASN A 231 2.27 -3.98 17.05
C ASN A 231 2.08 -2.47 16.81
N ARG A 232 1.06 -2.09 16.02
CA ARG A 232 0.73 -0.69 15.79
C ARG A 232 0.19 -0.03 17.05
N ILE A 233 -0.76 -0.67 17.74
CA ILE A 233 -1.38 -0.11 18.94
C ILE A 233 -0.31 0.08 20.03
N VAL A 234 0.54 -0.92 20.28
CA VAL A 234 1.65 -0.79 21.24
C VAL A 234 2.57 0.37 20.87
N SER A 235 2.92 0.51 19.59
CA SER A 235 3.74 1.62 19.12
C SER A 235 3.04 2.98 19.31
N LYS A 236 1.73 3.07 19.05
CA LYS A 236 0.91 4.28 19.27
C LYS A 236 0.86 4.66 20.75
N VAL A 237 0.68 3.67 21.64
CA VAL A 237 0.64 3.82 23.09
C VAL A 237 1.97 4.31 23.65
N ILE A 238 3.09 3.71 23.23
CA ILE A 238 4.43 4.07 23.72
C ILE A 238 4.84 5.47 23.28
N ASN A 239 4.46 5.88 22.06
CA ASN A 239 4.78 7.20 21.55
C ASN A 239 3.92 8.32 22.16
N SER A 240 2.95 8.00 23.02
CA SER A 240 2.10 9.00 23.66
C SER A 240 2.78 9.61 24.89
N ASN A 241 2.84 10.95 24.95
CA ASN A 241 3.48 11.67 26.07
C ASN A 241 2.90 11.28 27.43
N LYS A 242 1.58 11.09 27.52
CA LYS A 242 0.88 10.68 28.77
C LYS A 242 1.37 9.33 29.31
N VAL A 243 1.74 8.41 28.43
CA VAL A 243 2.24 7.08 28.83
C VAL A 243 3.71 7.17 29.20
N LEU A 244 4.51 7.93 28.43
CA LEU A 244 5.92 8.18 28.74
C LEU A 244 6.07 8.81 30.13
N ASP A 245 5.30 9.86 30.47
CA ASP A 245 5.34 10.51 31.78
C ASP A 245 5.06 9.54 32.93
N ARG A 246 4.11 8.61 32.73
CA ARG A 246 3.79 7.57 33.71
C ARG A 246 4.89 6.52 33.82
N LEU A 247 5.50 6.11 32.70
CA LEU A 247 6.64 5.19 32.69
C LEU A 247 7.83 5.79 33.44
N PHE A 248 8.14 7.06 33.20
CA PHE A 248 9.18 7.79 33.94
C PHE A 248 8.89 7.85 35.44
N LYS A 249 7.65 8.15 35.84
CA LYS A 249 7.24 8.16 37.25
C LYS A 249 7.48 6.83 37.95
N TYR A 250 7.27 5.72 37.26
CA TYR A 250 7.49 4.38 37.80
C TYR A 250 8.89 3.80 37.52
N LYS A 251 9.80 4.59 36.93
CA LYS A 251 11.17 4.18 36.56
C LYS A 251 11.20 2.92 35.70
N GLU A 252 10.27 2.81 34.76
CA GLU A 252 10.22 1.69 33.82
C GLU A 252 10.93 2.01 32.52
N GLU A 253 11.76 1.06 32.06
CA GLU A 253 12.35 1.15 30.74
C GLU A 253 11.30 0.93 29.65
N VAL A 254 11.22 1.88 28.72
CA VAL A 254 10.24 1.91 27.63
C VAL A 254 10.31 0.64 26.77
N ASN A 255 11.53 0.15 26.48
CA ASN A 255 11.74 -1.04 25.66
C ASN A 255 11.26 -2.32 26.37
N ASN A 256 11.53 -2.46 27.67
CA ASN A 256 11.06 -3.62 28.43
C ASN A 256 9.54 -3.64 28.55
N TYR A 257 8.94 -2.47 28.78
CA TYR A 257 7.49 -2.32 28.82
C TYR A 257 6.85 -2.66 27.46
N LYS A 258 7.44 -2.21 26.35
CA LYS A 258 7.03 -2.54 24.99
C LYS A 258 6.99 -4.05 24.75
N ILE A 259 8.12 -4.71 25.01
CA ILE A 259 8.29 -6.15 24.79
C ILE A 259 7.30 -6.93 25.65
N TYR A 260 7.15 -6.53 26.92
CA TYR A 260 6.19 -7.15 27.83
C TYR A 260 4.76 -7.04 27.29
N LEU A 261 4.31 -5.84 26.91
CA LEU A 261 2.95 -5.65 26.40
C LEU A 261 2.71 -6.45 25.12
N GLN A 262 3.65 -6.48 24.18
CA GLN A 262 3.52 -7.26 22.95
C GLN A 262 3.39 -8.75 23.28
N LYS A 263 4.35 -9.30 24.02
CA LYS A 263 4.37 -10.71 24.39
C LYS A 263 3.10 -11.10 25.13
N LYS A 264 2.71 -10.30 26.15
CA LYS A 264 1.54 -10.60 26.96
C LYS A 264 0.24 -10.50 26.16
N SER A 265 0.16 -9.58 25.21
CA SER A 265 -1.01 -9.47 24.31
C SER A 265 -1.16 -10.68 23.40
N TYR A 266 -0.05 -11.21 22.86
CA TYR A 266 -0.06 -12.42 22.06
C TYR A 266 -0.44 -13.67 22.88
N GLU A 267 0.11 -13.81 24.09
CA GLU A 267 -0.26 -14.90 25.02
C GLU A 267 -1.78 -14.91 25.28
N ILE A 268 -2.35 -13.76 25.64
CA ILE A 268 -3.81 -13.63 25.90
C ILE A 268 -4.63 -13.98 24.65
N LEU A 269 -4.17 -13.61 23.45
CA LEU A 269 -4.85 -13.94 22.21
C LEU A 269 -4.78 -15.43 21.90
N GLU A 270 -3.66 -16.09 22.13
CA GLU A 270 -3.51 -17.53 21.92
C GLU A 270 -4.46 -18.33 22.82
N ASP A 271 -4.59 -17.91 24.07
CA ASP A 271 -5.49 -18.55 25.03
C ASP A 271 -6.98 -18.37 24.66
N ILE A 272 -7.36 -17.20 24.15
CA ILE A 272 -8.74 -16.94 23.71
C ILE A 272 -8.91 -17.34 22.23
N LYS A 273 -9.37 -18.57 21.98
CA LYS A 273 -9.64 -19.09 20.62
C LYS A 273 -10.58 -18.17 19.82
N LEU A 274 -10.35 -18.07 18.51
CA LEU A 274 -11.14 -17.24 17.57
C LEU A 274 -12.66 -17.47 17.66
N LYS A 275 -13.11 -18.71 17.88
CA LYS A 275 -14.54 -19.05 18.03
C LYS A 275 -15.20 -18.33 19.22
N ILE A 276 -14.44 -18.13 20.31
CA ILE A 276 -14.92 -17.52 21.55
C ILE A 276 -14.94 -15.99 21.43
N ARG A 277 -14.00 -15.42 20.66
CA ARG A 277 -13.91 -13.96 20.44
C ARG A 277 -15.20 -13.39 19.81
N GLY A 278 -15.90 -14.16 18.97
CA GLY A 278 -17.20 -13.80 18.40
C GLY A 278 -17.16 -12.67 17.38
N GLY A 279 -18.31 -12.02 17.12
CA GLY A 279 -18.47 -10.92 16.14
C GLY A 279 -17.97 -9.55 16.60
N ARG A 280 -16.99 -9.50 17.50
CA ARG A 280 -16.46 -8.26 18.07
C ARG A 280 -15.54 -7.54 17.09
N ASN A 281 -15.44 -6.22 17.21
CA ASN A 281 -14.51 -5.45 16.39
C ASN A 281 -13.06 -5.84 16.76
N PRO A 282 -12.27 -6.38 15.80
CA PRO A 282 -10.93 -6.91 16.08
C PRO A 282 -9.95 -5.84 16.59
N TYR A 283 -10.11 -4.58 16.18
CA TYR A 283 -9.25 -3.48 16.61
C TYR A 283 -9.50 -3.11 18.08
N ILE A 284 -10.77 -2.86 18.45
CA ILE A 284 -11.13 -2.50 19.83
C ILE A 284 -10.85 -3.67 20.78
N PHE A 285 -11.04 -4.90 20.33
CA PHE A 285 -10.66 -6.09 21.10
C PHE A 285 -9.15 -6.13 21.38
N ALA A 286 -8.30 -5.79 20.39
CA ALA A 286 -6.86 -5.71 20.59
C ALA A 286 -6.46 -4.59 21.59
N VAL A 287 -7.16 -3.44 21.56
CA VAL A 287 -6.97 -2.37 22.57
C VAL A 287 -7.33 -2.86 23.97
N ALA A 288 -8.43 -3.60 24.11
CA ALA A 288 -8.85 -4.17 25.39
C ALA A 288 -7.86 -5.22 25.91
N ILE A 289 -7.25 -6.03 25.03
CA ILE A 289 -6.19 -6.99 25.40
C ILE A 289 -4.93 -6.29 25.89
N LEU A 290 -4.58 -5.16 25.27
CA LEU A 290 -3.43 -4.39 25.71
C LEU A 290 -3.69 -3.80 27.12
N TYR A 291 -4.92 -3.35 27.38
CA TYR A 291 -5.35 -2.94 28.72
C TYR A 291 -5.29 -4.09 29.73
N THR A 292 -5.73 -5.31 29.38
CA THR A 292 -5.63 -6.47 30.28
C THR A 292 -4.18 -6.84 30.57
N GLY A 293 -3.31 -6.78 29.56
CA GLY A 293 -1.87 -7.01 29.71
C GLY A 293 -1.22 -6.07 30.72
N ASP A 294 -1.51 -4.76 30.64
CA ASP A 294 -0.99 -3.78 31.62
C ASP A 294 -1.57 -3.98 33.02
N GLN A 295 -2.86 -4.35 33.14
CA GLN A 295 -3.47 -4.65 34.42
C GLN A 295 -2.85 -5.88 35.11
N LEU A 296 -2.39 -6.87 34.34
CA LEU A 296 -1.67 -8.02 34.87
C LEU A 296 -0.27 -7.62 35.34
N LEU A 297 0.43 -6.79 34.55
CA LEU A 297 1.71 -6.23 34.96
C LEU A 297 1.61 -5.44 36.26
N SER A 298 0.54 -4.65 36.40
CA SER A 298 0.33 -3.81 37.58
C SER A 298 0.15 -4.64 38.85
N LYS A 299 -0.52 -5.80 38.75
CA LYS A 299 -0.63 -6.78 39.84
C LYS A 299 0.73 -7.40 40.18
N ILE A 300 1.50 -7.84 39.18
CA ILE A 300 2.83 -8.44 39.39
C ILE A 300 3.78 -7.45 40.08
N LYS A 301 3.73 -6.17 39.68
CA LYS A 301 4.60 -5.10 40.20
C LYS A 301 4.02 -4.35 41.40
N ASN A 302 2.88 -4.80 41.96
CA ASN A 302 2.18 -4.16 43.08
C ASN A 302 2.03 -2.62 42.93
N ARG A 303 1.61 -2.17 41.74
CA ARG A 303 1.39 -0.75 41.44
C ARG A 303 0.08 -0.51 40.71
N ARG A 304 -0.30 0.77 40.57
CA ARG A 304 -1.42 1.14 39.70
C ARG A 304 -1.06 0.92 38.22
N ALA A 305 -2.05 0.53 37.42
CA ALA A 305 -1.90 0.37 35.97
C ALA A 305 -1.44 1.69 35.33
N ILE A 306 -0.53 1.57 34.37
CA ILE A 306 -0.02 2.70 33.60
C ILE A 306 -1.08 3.14 32.59
N LEU A 307 -1.76 2.18 31.97
CA LEU A 307 -2.79 2.40 30.98
C LEU A 307 -4.15 2.42 31.65
N THR A 308 -4.84 3.55 31.55
CA THR A 308 -6.25 3.66 31.92
C THR A 308 -7.12 3.58 30.67
N GLN A 309 -8.39 3.18 30.84
CA GLN A 309 -9.35 3.13 29.74
C GLN A 309 -9.45 4.48 29.01
N LYS A 310 -9.43 5.58 29.76
CA LYS A 310 -9.40 6.95 29.21
C LYS A 310 -8.17 7.22 28.34
N ILE A 311 -6.96 6.85 28.79
CA ILE A 311 -5.74 7.06 27.99
C ILE A 311 -5.80 6.25 26.71
N LEU A 312 -6.24 4.99 26.78
CA LEU A 312 -6.36 4.16 25.59
C LEU A 312 -7.44 4.66 24.64
N SER A 313 -8.54 5.20 25.16
CA SER A 313 -9.59 5.83 24.36
C SER A 313 -9.05 7.02 23.55
N GLU A 314 -8.31 7.91 24.22
CA GLU A 314 -7.71 9.10 23.60
C GLU A 314 -6.57 8.76 22.62
N VAL A 315 -5.75 7.75 22.93
CA VAL A 315 -4.62 7.39 22.07
C VAL A 315 -5.08 6.55 20.88
N CYS A 316 -6.03 5.63 21.07
CA CYS A 316 -6.44 4.68 20.03
C CYS A 316 -7.68 5.10 19.24
N ASP A 317 -8.23 6.28 19.52
CA ASP A 317 -9.43 6.85 18.89
C ASP A 317 -10.62 5.88 18.95
N CYS A 318 -10.83 5.31 20.13
CA CYS A 318 -11.92 4.35 20.37
C CYS A 318 -12.71 4.73 21.62
N ALA A 319 -13.98 4.36 21.68
CA ALA A 319 -14.83 4.77 22.79
C ALA A 319 -14.52 3.99 24.07
N GLU A 320 -14.42 4.69 25.20
CA GLU A 320 -14.07 4.11 26.50
C GLU A 320 -15.02 2.97 26.91
N TYR A 321 -16.33 3.14 26.68
CA TYR A 321 -17.33 2.11 26.99
C TYR A 321 -17.13 0.82 26.18
N SER A 322 -16.61 0.91 24.95
CA SER A 322 -16.33 -0.25 24.10
C SER A 322 -15.11 -1.03 24.61
N ILE A 323 -14.07 -0.32 25.09
CA ILE A 323 -12.92 -0.96 25.75
C ILE A 323 -13.39 -1.72 26.99
N ARG A 324 -14.27 -1.11 27.79
CA ARG A 324 -14.79 -1.70 29.03
C ARG A 324 -15.60 -2.96 28.78
N ASP A 325 -16.46 -2.96 27.76
CA ASP A 325 -17.27 -4.13 27.40
C ASP A 325 -16.40 -5.32 26.96
N HIS A 326 -15.42 -5.08 26.08
CA HIS A 326 -14.45 -6.10 25.68
C HIS A 326 -13.58 -6.58 26.85
N TYR A 327 -13.18 -5.68 27.74
CA TYR A 327 -12.43 -6.03 28.94
C TYR A 327 -13.21 -6.97 29.86
N LYS A 328 -14.51 -6.70 30.10
CA LYS A 328 -15.35 -7.55 30.94
C LYS A 328 -15.36 -8.99 30.43
N PHE A 329 -15.53 -9.15 29.12
CA PHE A 329 -15.48 -10.45 28.47
C PHE A 329 -14.11 -11.15 28.62
N ILE A 330 -13.00 -10.43 28.45
CA ILE A 330 -11.67 -11.03 28.63
C ILE A 330 -11.46 -11.44 30.08
N LYS A 331 -11.88 -10.61 31.03
CA LYS A 331 -11.76 -10.89 32.47
C LYS A 331 -12.46 -12.19 32.86
N GLU A 332 -13.68 -12.43 32.37
CA GLU A 332 -14.49 -13.63 32.68
C GLU A 332 -13.85 -14.94 32.17
N ASN A 333 -13.13 -14.87 31.04
CA ASN A 333 -12.55 -16.02 30.36
C ASN A 333 -11.07 -16.25 30.66
N TYR A 334 -10.32 -15.21 31.08
CA TYR A 334 -8.86 -15.26 31.22
C TYR A 334 -8.36 -15.00 32.64
N ILE A 335 -8.96 -14.06 33.38
CA ILE A 335 -8.46 -13.60 34.69
C ILE A 335 -9.26 -14.25 35.83
N ARG A 336 -9.60 -15.54 35.69
CA ARG A 336 -10.24 -16.28 36.79
C ARG A 336 -9.31 -16.42 37.97
#